data_AF-A0A061RCN6-F1
#
_entry.id   AF-A0A061RCN6-F1
#
_cell.length_a   1.000
_cell.length_b   1.000
_cell.length_c   1.000
_cell.angle_alpha   90.00
_cell.angle_beta   90.00
_cell.angle_gamma   90.00
#
_symmetry.space_group_name_H-M   'P 1'
#
loop_
_entity.id
_entity.type
_entity.pdbx_description
1 polymer ?
#
loop_
_entity_poly.entity_id
_entity_poly.type
_entity_poly.pdbx_seq_one_letter_code
_entity_poly.pdbx_strand_id
1 'polypeptide(L)'
;MLSSLPHAKFMVTTLGAKGAVLLSRSGEPVLEASGVVLQDYLEETFQQISKQLPELDSAPVDAIGCGNVPIRSGIQIPSLSPMVLKMKRDVSDAAAAQRAAVVAAQKAARNNADSGNHEGYVGSASFEHHGEGLTASVTVVSAAVVDKDAIYDTTGAGDAFIGTLLYGLVTKMSHVKTLRLACLVSAANCTALGARLGLPDRDNLRPEVL
;
A
#
# COMPACT_ATOMS: atom_id res chain seq x y z
N MET A 1 8.45 -11.68 -7.51
CA MET A 1 7.33 -11.27 -6.63
C MET A 1 6.00 -11.36 -7.37
N LEU A 2 5.70 -10.55 -8.39
CA LEU A 2 4.53 -10.81 -9.26
C LEU A 2 4.87 -11.73 -10.45
N SER A 3 6.09 -11.67 -10.99
CA SER A 3 6.60 -12.63 -11.99
C SER A 3 6.54 -14.10 -11.51
N SER A 4 6.67 -14.31 -10.20
CA SER A 4 6.59 -15.62 -9.52
C SER A 4 5.18 -16.07 -9.17
N LEU A 5 4.16 -15.27 -9.50
CA LEU A 5 2.75 -15.58 -9.28
C LEU A 5 2.03 -15.52 -10.64
N PRO A 6 2.13 -16.58 -11.46
CA PRO A 6 1.70 -16.55 -12.86
C PRO A 6 0.21 -16.27 -13.03
N HIS A 7 -0.61 -16.64 -12.05
CA HIS A 7 -2.07 -16.44 -12.08
C HIS A 7 -2.54 -15.18 -11.36
N ALA A 8 -1.65 -14.47 -10.65
CA ALA A 8 -2.02 -13.22 -10.01
C ALA A 8 -2.25 -12.13 -11.06
N LYS A 9 -3.47 -11.58 -11.06
CA LYS A 9 -3.89 -10.49 -11.96
C LYS A 9 -3.38 -9.14 -11.46
N PHE A 10 -3.31 -8.96 -10.16
CA PHE A 10 -2.78 -7.76 -9.54
C PHE A 10 -2.07 -8.08 -8.23
N MET A 11 -1.21 -7.17 -7.80
CA MET A 11 -0.50 -7.23 -6.52
C MET A 11 -0.52 -5.84 -5.89
N VAL A 12 -0.90 -5.76 -4.63
CA VAL A 12 -0.85 -4.52 -3.84
C VAL A 12 0.24 -4.69 -2.78
N THR A 13 1.06 -3.65 -2.59
CA THR A 13 2.01 -3.58 -1.48
C THR A 13 1.91 -2.23 -0.79
N THR A 14 1.93 -2.25 0.54
CA THR A 14 2.09 -1.03 1.33
C THR A 14 3.56 -0.61 1.35
N LEU A 15 3.81 0.68 1.43
CA LEU A 15 5.12 1.32 1.61
C LEU A 15 5.16 2.11 2.93
N GLY A 16 4.33 1.71 3.90
CA GLY A 16 4.20 2.37 5.20
C GLY A 16 3.75 3.82 5.05
N ALA A 17 4.46 4.75 5.70
CA ALA A 17 4.16 6.18 5.68
C ALA A 17 4.25 6.84 4.29
N LYS A 18 4.84 6.17 3.28
CA LYS A 18 4.83 6.66 1.89
C LYS A 18 3.48 6.43 1.20
N GLY A 19 2.75 5.37 1.54
CA GLY A 19 1.50 4.98 0.89
C GLY A 19 1.50 3.55 0.39
N ALA A 20 1.04 3.31 -0.84
CA ALA A 20 0.92 1.98 -1.42
C ALA A 20 1.09 1.97 -2.93
N VAL A 21 1.36 0.79 -3.48
CA VAL A 21 1.51 0.54 -4.92
C VAL A 21 0.65 -0.65 -5.32
N LEU A 22 -0.07 -0.50 -6.43
CA LEU A 22 -0.79 -1.57 -7.12
C LEU A 22 -0.11 -1.84 -8.46
N LEU A 23 0.27 -3.09 -8.68
CA LEU A 23 0.68 -3.59 -9.98
C LEU A 23 -0.48 -4.38 -10.58
N SER A 24 -0.91 -4.04 -11.80
CA SER A 24 -1.92 -4.78 -12.55
C SER A 24 -1.29 -5.40 -13.78
N ARG A 25 -1.28 -6.73 -13.86
CA ARG A 25 -0.70 -7.46 -15.00
C ARG A 25 -1.46 -7.11 -16.28
N SER A 26 -0.72 -6.75 -17.32
CA SER A 26 -1.29 -6.59 -18.66
C SER A 26 -1.31 -7.93 -19.37
N GLY A 27 -2.42 -8.21 -20.07
CA GLY A 27 -2.53 -9.35 -20.99
C GLY A 27 -1.95 -9.06 -22.38
N GLU A 28 -1.76 -7.77 -22.70
CA GLU A 28 -1.25 -7.34 -24.00
C GLU A 28 0.29 -7.27 -23.99
N PRO A 29 0.97 -7.82 -25.02
CA PRO A 29 2.41 -7.69 -25.18
C PRO A 29 2.78 -6.23 -25.47
N VAL A 30 3.65 -5.65 -24.64
CA VAL A 30 4.23 -4.32 -24.89
C VAL A 30 5.39 -4.48 -25.87
N LEU A 31 5.30 -3.79 -27.02
CA LEU A 31 6.26 -3.88 -28.13
C LEU A 31 7.60 -3.17 -27.84
N GLU A 32 7.66 -2.31 -26.81
CA GLU A 32 8.89 -1.58 -26.45
C GLU A 32 9.81 -2.41 -25.53
N ALA A 33 11.05 -2.61 -25.99
CA ALA A 33 12.03 -3.52 -25.40
C ALA A 33 12.81 -2.96 -24.18
N SER A 34 12.81 -1.64 -23.96
CA SER A 34 13.53 -1.04 -22.84
C SER A 34 12.71 -1.12 -21.55
N GLY A 35 12.84 -2.23 -20.83
CA GLY A 35 12.14 -2.38 -19.54
C GLY A 35 12.54 -1.31 -18.51
N VAL A 36 11.55 -0.83 -17.76
CA VAL A 36 11.63 0.19 -16.71
C VAL A 36 12.01 -0.46 -15.39
N VAL A 37 12.97 0.11 -14.66
CA VAL A 37 13.29 -0.33 -13.30
C VAL A 37 12.19 0.17 -12.36
N LEU A 38 11.45 -0.76 -11.73
CA LEU A 38 10.30 -0.42 -10.90
C LEU A 38 10.68 0.53 -9.75
N GLN A 39 11.83 0.30 -9.12
CA GLN A 39 12.31 1.11 -8.01
C GLN A 39 12.51 2.57 -8.41
N ASP A 40 13.14 2.82 -9.57
CA ASP A 40 13.43 4.17 -10.06
C ASP A 40 12.12 4.89 -10.44
N TYR A 41 11.20 4.18 -11.11
CA TYR A 41 9.87 4.70 -11.43
C TYR A 41 9.07 5.10 -10.18
N LEU A 42 9.11 4.26 -9.12
CA LEU A 42 8.43 4.57 -7.87
C LEU A 42 9.03 5.80 -7.19
N GLU A 43 10.36 5.91 -7.14
CA GLU A 43 11.05 7.04 -6.55
C GLU A 43 10.69 8.35 -7.27
N GLU A 44 10.74 8.37 -8.61
CA GLU A 44 10.33 9.52 -9.42
C GLU A 44 8.86 9.90 -9.19
N THR A 45 7.97 8.90 -9.14
CA THR A 45 6.53 9.12 -8.90
C THR A 45 6.29 9.71 -7.51
N PHE A 46 6.97 9.22 -6.47
CA PHE A 46 6.85 9.78 -5.12
C PHE A 46 7.44 11.18 -5.01
N GLN A 47 8.49 11.51 -5.78
CA GLN A 47 9.00 12.88 -5.87
C GLN A 47 7.98 13.83 -6.51
N GLN A 48 7.25 13.38 -7.54
CA GLN A 48 6.15 14.16 -8.12
C GLN A 48 5.02 14.37 -7.10
N ILE A 49 4.60 13.30 -6.40
CA ILE A 49 3.57 13.39 -5.36
C ILE A 49 3.98 14.37 -4.25
N SER A 50 5.23 14.30 -3.79
CA SER A 50 5.72 15.17 -2.72
C SER A 50 5.63 16.65 -3.06
N LYS A 51 5.74 17.02 -4.34
CA LYS A 51 5.58 18.41 -4.82
C LYS A 51 4.13 18.88 -4.78
N GLN A 52 3.17 17.98 -4.94
CA GLN A 52 1.73 18.27 -4.95
C GLN A 52 1.09 18.14 -3.56
N LEU A 53 1.73 17.43 -2.63
CA LEU A 53 1.20 17.17 -1.30
C LEU A 53 0.74 18.43 -0.52
N PRO A 54 1.45 19.57 -0.59
CA PRO A 54 0.99 20.81 0.06
C PRO A 54 -0.36 21.34 -0.43
N GLU A 55 -0.77 21.02 -1.66
CA GLU A 55 -2.08 21.44 -2.19
C GLU A 55 -3.22 20.74 -1.45
N LEU A 56 -2.97 19.56 -0.87
CA LEU A 56 -3.96 18.82 -0.10
C LEU A 56 -4.35 19.49 1.20
N ASP A 57 -3.55 20.39 1.78
CA ASP A 57 -3.93 21.10 3.03
C ASP A 57 -5.24 21.88 2.87
N SER A 58 -5.49 22.37 1.65
CA SER A 58 -6.72 23.07 1.26
C SER A 58 -7.82 22.16 0.70
N ALA A 59 -7.50 20.89 0.40
CA ALA A 59 -8.49 19.94 -0.10
C ALA A 59 -9.53 19.61 0.98
N PRO A 60 -10.76 19.25 0.60
CA PRO A 60 -11.78 18.96 1.60
C PRO A 60 -11.44 17.65 2.35
N VAL A 61 -11.88 17.54 3.61
CA VAL A 61 -11.62 16.40 4.52
C VAL A 61 -12.42 15.15 4.14
N ASP A 62 -11.75 14.05 3.82
CA ASP A 62 -12.38 12.84 3.28
C ASP A 62 -12.74 11.81 4.35
N ALA A 63 -12.06 11.85 5.49
CA ALA A 63 -12.36 11.03 6.65
C ALA A 63 -12.15 11.80 7.97
N ILE A 64 -12.89 11.42 8.99
CA ILE A 64 -12.72 11.90 10.37
C ILE A 64 -12.18 10.73 11.21
N GLY A 65 -10.97 10.87 11.72
CA GLY A 65 -10.37 9.94 12.68
C GLY A 65 -10.84 10.15 14.11
N CYS A 66 -10.34 9.33 15.03
CA CYS A 66 -10.62 9.44 16.45
C CYS A 66 -10.24 10.82 16.98
N GLY A 67 -11.08 11.40 17.85
CA GLY A 67 -10.87 12.76 18.36
C GLY A 67 -11.15 13.88 17.35
N ASN A 68 -11.96 13.61 16.33
CA ASN A 68 -12.29 14.54 15.23
C ASN A 68 -11.09 14.96 14.37
N VAL A 69 -10.09 14.09 14.25
CA VAL A 69 -8.89 14.36 13.45
C VAL A 69 -9.27 14.39 11.96
N PRO A 70 -9.06 15.51 11.25
CA PRO A 70 -9.36 15.58 9.82
C PRO A 70 -8.30 14.82 9.01
N ILE A 71 -8.74 13.96 8.11
CA ILE A 71 -7.88 13.15 7.24
C ILE A 71 -8.28 13.35 5.79
N ARG A 72 -7.29 13.54 4.92
CA ARG A 72 -7.49 13.74 3.49
C ARG A 72 -6.87 12.60 2.69
N SER A 73 -7.50 12.22 1.59
CA SER A 73 -6.99 11.16 0.73
C SER A 73 -5.64 11.53 0.16
N GLY A 74 -4.77 10.53 0.04
CA GLY A 74 -3.51 10.68 -0.66
C GLY A 74 -3.68 10.98 -2.16
N ILE A 75 -2.59 11.45 -2.75
CA ILE A 75 -2.48 11.67 -4.19
C ILE A 75 -2.27 10.32 -4.87
N GLN A 76 -2.92 10.14 -6.00
CA GLN A 76 -2.80 8.93 -6.80
C GLN A 76 -2.27 9.25 -8.18
N ILE A 77 -1.27 8.50 -8.62
CA ILE A 77 -0.68 8.58 -9.95
C ILE A 77 -0.69 7.18 -10.58
N PRO A 78 -1.57 6.91 -11.56
CA PRO A 78 -1.48 5.73 -12.40
C PRO A 78 -0.46 5.92 -13.53
N SER A 79 0.18 4.83 -13.96
CA SER A 79 0.98 4.79 -15.19
C SER A 79 0.09 5.04 -16.41
N LEU A 80 0.59 5.80 -17.38
CA LEU A 80 -0.14 6.13 -18.61
C LEU A 80 -0.47 4.89 -19.46
N SER A 81 0.42 3.90 -19.47
CA SER A 81 0.29 2.64 -20.21
C SER A 81 0.97 1.50 -19.45
N PRO A 82 0.63 0.23 -19.77
CA PRO A 82 1.42 -0.91 -19.31
C PRO A 82 2.88 -0.79 -19.74
N MET A 83 3.79 -1.22 -18.86
CA MET A 83 5.23 -1.19 -19.12
C MET A 83 5.89 -2.51 -18.73
N VAL A 84 7.02 -2.83 -19.37
CA VAL A 84 7.84 -3.98 -18.99
C VAL A 84 8.66 -3.61 -17.76
N LEU A 85 8.34 -4.19 -16.61
CA LEU A 85 9.00 -3.92 -15.34
C LEU A 85 10.20 -4.85 -15.12
N LYS A 86 11.30 -4.25 -14.68
CA LYS A 86 12.50 -4.90 -14.17
C LYS A 86 12.65 -4.59 -12.69
N MET A 87 13.08 -5.57 -11.91
CA MET A 87 13.47 -5.35 -10.52
C MET A 87 14.96 -5.03 -10.47
N LYS A 88 15.35 -4.02 -9.69
CA LYS A 88 16.76 -3.81 -9.34
C LYS A 88 17.30 -5.06 -8.63
N ARG A 89 18.32 -5.71 -9.19
CA ARG A 89 18.94 -6.91 -8.61
C ARG A 89 20.01 -6.49 -7.61
N ASP A 90 19.63 -6.09 -6.40
CA ASP A 90 20.56 -5.93 -5.28
C ASP A 90 20.31 -7.05 -4.26
N VAL A 91 21.08 -8.13 -4.39
CA VAL A 91 20.99 -9.34 -3.54
C VAL A 91 21.34 -9.00 -2.07
N SER A 92 22.16 -7.96 -1.85
CA SER A 92 22.58 -7.46 -0.54
C SER A 92 21.43 -6.80 0.24
N ASP A 93 20.71 -5.89 -0.40
CA ASP A 93 19.74 -5.03 0.27
C ASP A 93 18.40 -5.72 0.48
N ALA A 94 18.01 -6.63 -0.42
CA ALA A 94 16.79 -7.43 -0.27
C ALA A 94 16.86 -8.33 0.98
N ALA A 95 18.01 -8.93 1.27
CA ALA A 95 18.19 -9.76 2.46
C ALA A 95 18.17 -8.92 3.75
N ALA A 96 18.76 -7.71 3.73
CA ALA A 96 18.73 -6.80 4.87
C ALA A 96 17.32 -6.23 5.12
N ALA A 97 16.62 -5.80 4.07
CA ALA A 97 15.24 -5.31 4.14
C ALA A 97 14.28 -6.41 4.61
N GLN A 98 14.45 -7.64 4.13
CA GLN A 98 13.64 -8.78 4.56
C GLN A 98 13.89 -9.12 6.04
N ARG A 99 15.14 -9.10 6.50
CA ARG A 99 15.47 -9.26 7.92
C ARG A 99 14.85 -8.17 8.78
N ALA A 100 14.93 -6.91 8.35
CA ALA A 100 14.32 -5.78 9.06
C ALA A 100 12.79 -5.88 9.12
N ALA A 101 12.15 -6.28 8.01
CA ALA A 101 10.70 -6.49 7.94
C ALA A 101 10.24 -7.64 8.84
N VAL A 102 10.98 -8.76 8.88
CA VAL A 102 10.72 -9.89 9.79
C VAL A 102 10.86 -9.46 11.24
N VAL A 103 11.89 -8.71 11.60
CA VAL A 103 12.08 -8.19 12.96
C VAL A 103 10.95 -7.24 13.36
N ALA A 104 10.54 -6.34 12.46
CA ALA A 104 9.41 -5.44 12.69
C ALA A 104 8.09 -6.21 12.87
N ALA A 105 7.83 -7.22 12.03
CA ALA A 105 6.67 -8.09 12.12
C ALA A 105 6.67 -8.93 13.40
N GLN A 106 7.81 -9.49 13.81
CA GLN A 106 7.95 -10.22 15.07
C GLN A 106 7.77 -9.33 16.29
N LYS A 107 8.28 -8.09 16.25
CA LYS A 107 8.06 -7.09 17.30
C LYS A 107 6.57 -6.73 17.40
N ALA A 108 5.90 -6.51 16.27
CA ALA A 108 4.46 -6.27 16.23
C ALA A 108 3.66 -7.47 16.75
N ALA A 109 4.01 -8.70 16.34
CA ALA A 109 3.36 -9.93 16.81
C ALA A 109 3.53 -10.15 18.32
N ARG A 110 4.71 -9.83 18.88
CA ARG A 110 4.95 -9.92 20.33
C ARG A 110 4.13 -8.91 21.13
N ASN A 111 3.90 -7.72 20.58
CA ASN A 111 3.09 -6.69 21.21
C ASN A 111 1.58 -6.97 21.08
N ASN A 112 1.18 -7.72 20.05
CA ASN A 112 -0.20 -8.11 19.74
C ASN A 112 -0.59 -9.49 20.31
N ALA A 113 0.10 -10.00 21.33
CA ALA A 113 -0.13 -11.34 21.86
C ALA A 113 -1.55 -11.51 22.47
N ASP A 114 -2.51 -11.79 21.59
CA ASP A 114 -3.65 -12.66 21.86
C ASP A 114 -3.18 -14.10 21.62
N SER A 115 -3.50 -14.98 22.55
CA SER A 115 -2.98 -16.35 22.65
C SER A 115 -3.56 -17.26 21.57
N GLY A 116 -3.09 -17.12 20.33
CA GLY A 116 -3.52 -17.96 19.22
C GLY A 116 -2.61 -17.88 18.01
N ASN A 117 -1.85 -18.96 17.80
CA ASN A 117 -1.19 -19.36 16.55
C ASN A 117 0.27 -18.88 16.35
N HIS A 118 1.22 -19.75 16.71
CA HIS A 118 2.66 -19.47 16.73
C HIS A 118 3.41 -19.98 15.48
N GLU A 119 2.72 -20.45 14.43
CA GLU A 119 3.37 -21.15 13.30
C GLU A 119 3.26 -20.50 11.90
N GLY A 120 2.70 -19.28 11.78
CA GLY A 120 2.33 -18.75 10.46
C GLY A 120 3.39 -18.00 9.64
N TYR A 121 4.54 -17.61 10.19
CA TYR A 121 5.33 -16.52 9.59
C TYR A 121 6.78 -16.90 9.19
N VAL A 122 6.96 -18.05 8.54
CA VAL A 122 8.23 -18.39 7.88
C VAL A 122 7.97 -18.84 6.44
N GLY A 123 7.68 -17.87 5.56
CA GLY A 123 7.65 -18.10 4.12
C GLY A 123 9.04 -17.91 3.51
N SER A 124 9.86 -18.96 3.48
CA SER A 124 11.07 -18.99 2.66
C SER A 124 10.71 -19.37 1.22
N ALA A 125 10.41 -18.37 0.40
CA ALA A 125 10.17 -18.55 -1.02
C ALA A 125 11.46 -18.25 -1.80
N SER A 126 12.34 -19.25 -1.93
CA SER A 126 13.44 -19.25 -2.90
C SER A 126 12.87 -19.65 -4.27
N PHE A 127 12.66 -18.66 -5.14
CA PHE A 127 12.31 -18.89 -6.54
C PHE A 127 13.42 -18.35 -7.45
N GLU A 128 14.09 -19.27 -8.16
CA GLU A 128 14.88 -18.92 -9.34
C GLU A 128 13.92 -18.52 -10.46
N HIS A 129 14.15 -17.36 -11.09
CA HIS A 129 13.34 -16.91 -12.22
C HIS A 129 14.19 -16.53 -13.42
N HIS A 130 13.91 -17.24 -14.53
CA HIS A 130 14.32 -16.91 -15.87
C HIS A 130 13.65 -15.60 -16.33
N GLY A 131 14.46 -14.55 -16.45
CA GLY A 131 14.67 -13.81 -17.70
C GLY A 131 13.58 -12.96 -18.37
N GLU A 132 12.28 -13.13 -18.13
CA GLU A 132 11.26 -12.35 -18.85
C GLU A 132 10.69 -11.22 -17.98
N GLY A 133 10.72 -9.98 -18.51
CA GLY A 133 10.20 -8.81 -17.82
C GLY A 133 8.70 -8.90 -17.57
N LEU A 134 8.23 -8.35 -16.45
CA LEU A 134 6.81 -8.37 -16.09
C LEU A 134 6.09 -7.19 -16.74
N THR A 135 5.17 -7.45 -17.67
CA THR A 135 4.35 -6.39 -18.26
C THR A 135 3.17 -6.05 -17.34
N ALA A 136 3.15 -4.84 -16.79
CA ALA A 136 2.10 -4.40 -15.87
C ALA A 136 1.89 -2.88 -15.92
N SER A 137 0.69 -2.44 -15.57
CA SER A 137 0.41 -1.06 -15.17
C SER A 137 0.73 -0.87 -13.70
N VAL A 138 1.23 0.31 -13.33
CA VAL A 138 1.58 0.68 -11.97
C VAL A 138 0.62 1.77 -11.51
N THR A 139 0.09 1.67 -10.30
CA THR A 139 -0.64 2.77 -9.65
C THR A 139 -0.01 3.03 -8.30
N VAL A 140 0.44 4.26 -8.10
CA VAL A 140 1.01 4.73 -6.84
C VAL A 140 -0.03 5.58 -6.13
N VAL A 141 -0.24 5.35 -4.85
CA VAL A 141 -1.09 6.17 -3.98
C VAL A 141 -0.26 6.56 -2.78
N SER A 142 -0.19 7.85 -2.45
CA SER A 142 0.46 8.27 -1.21
C SER A 142 -0.33 7.85 0.02
N ALA A 143 0.32 7.88 1.18
CA ALA A 143 -0.42 7.83 2.43
C ALA A 143 -1.45 8.98 2.47
N ALA A 144 -2.56 8.75 3.16
CA ALA A 144 -3.50 9.80 3.46
C ALA A 144 -2.83 10.87 4.34
N VAL A 145 -3.23 12.12 4.15
CA VAL A 145 -2.68 13.25 4.87
C VAL A 145 -3.42 13.38 6.20
N VAL A 146 -2.65 13.28 7.27
CA VAL A 146 -3.06 13.42 8.66
C VAL A 146 -1.94 14.14 9.39
N ASP A 147 -2.31 14.95 10.38
CA ASP A 147 -1.33 15.62 11.23
C ASP A 147 -0.44 14.57 11.92
N LYS A 148 0.87 14.79 11.92
CA LYS A 148 1.83 13.88 12.55
C LYS A 148 1.58 13.75 14.04
N ASP A 149 1.17 14.83 14.69
CA ASP A 149 0.89 14.84 16.13
C ASP A 149 -0.43 14.12 16.46
N ALA A 150 -1.27 13.86 15.45
CA ALA A 150 -2.49 13.09 15.58
C ALA A 150 -2.28 11.57 15.36
N ILE A 151 -1.09 11.14 14.93
CA ILE A 151 -0.74 9.71 14.85
C ILE A 151 -0.42 9.21 16.25
N TYR A 152 -1.29 8.36 16.79
CA TYR A 152 -1.19 7.87 18.17
C TYR A 152 -0.59 6.46 18.26
N ASP A 153 -1.08 5.52 17.46
CA ASP A 153 -0.62 4.12 17.44
C ASP A 153 -0.80 3.53 16.04
N THR A 154 0.19 2.79 15.54
CA THR A 154 0.13 2.18 14.19
C THR A 154 -0.31 0.71 14.22
N THR A 155 -0.60 0.19 15.41
CA THR A 155 -1.11 -1.17 15.60
C THR A 155 -2.42 -1.35 14.83
N GLY A 156 -2.51 -2.42 14.02
CA GLY A 156 -3.69 -2.72 13.21
C GLY A 156 -3.83 -1.92 11.91
N ALA A 157 -2.96 -0.94 11.61
CA ALA A 157 -3.03 -0.15 10.38
C ALA A 157 -2.96 -1.02 9.11
N GLY A 158 -2.11 -2.05 9.12
CA GLY A 158 -2.02 -3.03 8.04
C GLY A 158 -3.28 -3.88 7.89
N ASP A 159 -3.89 -4.30 8.99
CA ASP A 159 -5.15 -5.06 8.98
C ASP A 159 -6.31 -4.20 8.48
N ALA A 160 -6.36 -2.93 8.89
CA ALA A 160 -7.31 -1.94 8.40
C ALA A 160 -7.16 -1.73 6.89
N PHE A 161 -5.92 -1.62 6.39
CA PHE A 161 -5.62 -1.52 4.96
C PHE A 161 -6.11 -2.75 4.20
N ILE A 162 -5.73 -3.96 4.63
CA ILE A 162 -6.10 -5.23 3.97
C ILE A 162 -7.61 -5.45 4.04
N GLY A 163 -8.23 -5.22 5.20
CA GLY A 163 -9.68 -5.32 5.39
C GLY A 163 -10.43 -4.39 4.44
N THR A 164 -9.90 -3.19 4.20
CA THR A 164 -10.46 -2.24 3.24
C THR A 164 -10.27 -2.69 1.78
N LEU A 165 -9.13 -3.31 1.44
CA LEU A 165 -8.98 -3.94 0.12
C LEU A 165 -10.04 -5.02 -0.12
N LEU A 166 -10.27 -5.88 0.88
CA LEU A 166 -11.30 -6.92 0.82
C LEU A 166 -12.69 -6.31 0.67
N TYR A 167 -13.00 -5.27 1.44
CA TYR A 167 -14.25 -4.51 1.32
C TYR A 167 -14.45 -3.99 -0.12
N GLY A 168 -13.45 -3.32 -0.70
CA GLY A 168 -13.55 -2.81 -2.07
C GLY A 168 -13.75 -3.92 -3.11
N LEU A 169 -13.08 -5.06 -2.95
CA LEU A 169 -13.26 -6.21 -3.83
C LEU A 169 -14.67 -6.79 -3.77
N VAL A 170 -15.23 -7.02 -2.57
CA VAL A 170 -16.58 -7.61 -2.42
C VAL A 170 -17.69 -6.65 -2.81
N THR A 171 -17.45 -5.34 -2.68
CA THR A 171 -18.37 -4.28 -3.11
C THR A 171 -18.18 -3.85 -4.56
N LYS A 172 -17.25 -4.47 -5.29
CA LYS A 172 -16.96 -4.19 -6.70
C LYS A 172 -16.50 -2.74 -6.97
N MET A 173 -15.86 -2.12 -5.99
CA MET A 173 -15.17 -0.85 -6.20
C MET A 173 -14.00 -1.05 -7.18
N SER A 174 -13.65 0.00 -7.93
CA SER A 174 -12.44 -0.07 -8.76
C SER A 174 -11.21 -0.28 -7.87
N HIS A 175 -10.22 -1.06 -8.33
CA HIS A 175 -8.99 -1.31 -7.56
C HIS A 175 -8.30 -0.01 -7.12
N VAL A 176 -8.37 0.98 -8.01
CA VAL A 176 -7.84 2.32 -7.85
C VAL A 176 -8.52 3.05 -6.68
N LYS A 177 -9.86 3.10 -6.66
CA LYS A 177 -10.63 3.71 -5.57
C LYS A 177 -10.44 2.94 -4.26
N THR A 178 -10.42 1.61 -4.34
CA THR A 178 -10.17 0.70 -3.22
C THR A 178 -8.82 0.98 -2.56
N LEU A 179 -7.76 1.19 -3.36
CA LEU A 179 -6.42 1.46 -2.85
C LEU A 179 -6.35 2.80 -2.10
N ARG A 180 -6.99 3.86 -2.63
CA ARG A 180 -7.10 5.16 -1.94
C ARG A 180 -7.88 5.04 -0.63
N LEU A 181 -9.01 4.34 -0.64
CA LEU A 181 -9.79 4.11 0.57
C LEU A 181 -8.98 3.33 1.62
N ALA A 182 -8.21 2.32 1.20
CA ALA A 182 -7.36 1.55 2.11
C ALA A 182 -6.28 2.41 2.78
N CYS A 183 -5.63 3.32 2.05
CA CYS A 183 -4.71 4.30 2.63
C CYS A 183 -5.42 5.22 3.64
N LEU A 184 -6.64 5.66 3.32
CA LEU A 184 -7.44 6.57 4.16
C LEU A 184 -7.88 5.90 5.46
N VAL A 185 -8.47 4.71 5.39
CA VAL A 185 -8.93 3.93 6.55
C VAL A 185 -7.74 3.51 7.42
N SER A 186 -6.60 3.15 6.81
CA SER A 186 -5.38 2.85 7.56
C SER A 186 -4.87 4.06 8.33
N ALA A 187 -4.92 5.27 7.76
CA ALA A 187 -4.51 6.49 8.46
C ALA A 187 -5.49 6.85 9.58
N ALA A 188 -6.80 6.68 9.36
CA ALA A 188 -7.81 6.84 10.40
C ALA A 188 -7.56 5.90 11.58
N ASN A 189 -7.25 4.63 11.30
CA ASN A 189 -6.91 3.67 12.36
C ASN A 189 -5.74 4.14 13.22
N CYS A 190 -4.78 4.85 12.63
CA CYS A 190 -3.60 5.32 13.36
C CYS A 190 -3.88 6.42 14.41
N THR A 191 -5.10 6.97 14.45
CA THR A 191 -5.47 8.10 15.33
C THR A 191 -5.96 7.67 16.72
N ALA A 192 -5.98 6.37 17.01
CA ALA A 192 -6.42 5.81 18.29
C ALA A 192 -5.50 4.69 18.78
N LEU A 193 -5.59 4.35 20.06
CA LEU A 193 -4.82 3.24 20.65
C LEU A 193 -5.34 1.87 20.19
N GLY A 194 -4.44 0.98 19.82
CA GLY A 194 -4.74 -0.41 19.50
C GLY A 194 -5.32 -0.64 18.10
N ALA A 195 -5.61 -1.91 17.79
CA ALA A 195 -5.84 -2.36 16.42
C ALA A 195 -7.19 -1.99 15.78
N ARG A 196 -8.17 -1.53 16.56
CA ARG A 196 -9.56 -1.39 16.09
C ARG A 196 -10.25 -0.08 16.46
N LEU A 197 -9.82 0.60 17.52
CA LEU A 197 -10.53 1.77 18.04
C LEU A 197 -10.53 2.95 17.07
N GLY A 198 -9.53 3.03 16.18
CA GLY A 198 -9.43 4.09 15.17
C GLY A 198 -10.12 3.75 13.86
N LEU A 199 -10.75 2.57 13.72
CA LEU A 199 -11.45 2.23 12.49
C LEU A 199 -12.64 3.18 12.28
N PRO A 200 -12.72 3.87 11.13
CA PRO A 200 -13.82 4.75 10.83
C PRO A 200 -15.09 3.93 10.57
N ASP A 201 -16.23 4.44 11.06
CA ASP A 201 -17.53 4.01 10.59
C ASP A 201 -17.86 4.67 9.23
N ARG A 202 -19.04 4.36 8.68
CA ARG A 202 -19.47 4.91 7.39
C ARG A 202 -19.69 6.42 7.44
N ASP A 203 -20.15 6.95 8.58
CA ASP A 203 -20.47 8.37 8.74
C ASP A 203 -19.21 9.21 8.93
N ASN A 204 -18.11 8.59 9.34
CA ASN A 204 -16.78 9.20 9.37
C ASN A 204 -16.18 9.37 7.98
N LEU A 205 -16.73 8.74 6.93
CA LEU A 205 -16.18 8.75 5.58
C LEU A 205 -17.07 9.58 4.64
N ARG A 206 -16.43 10.41 3.81
CA ARG A 206 -17.18 11.17 2.80
C ARG A 206 -17.77 10.21 1.75
N PRO A 207 -19.04 10.35 1.31
CA PRO A 207 -19.64 9.42 0.35
C PRO A 207 -18.85 9.21 -0.95
N GLU A 208 -18.10 10.20 -1.43
CA GLU A 208 -17.32 10.12 -2.67
C GLU A 208 -16.15 9.13 -2.57
N VAL A 209 -15.66 8.83 -1.35
CA VAL A 209 -14.60 7.83 -1.16
C VAL A 209 -15.13 6.39 -1.07
N LEU A 210 -16.44 6.19 -0.95
CA LEU A 210 -17.13 4.89 -0.88
C LEU A 210 -17.66 4.45 -2.25
#